data_AF-A0A4R7BUN3-F1
#
_entry.id   AF-A0A4R7BUN3-F1
#
_cell.length_a   1.000
_cell.length_b   1.000
_cell.length_c   1.000
_cell.angle_alpha   90.00
_cell.angle_beta   90.00
_cell.angle_gamma   90.00
#
_symmetry.space_group_name_H-M   'P 1'
#
loop_
_entity.id
_entity.type
_entity.pdbx_description
1 polymer ?
#
loop_
_entity_poly.entity_id
_entity_poly.type
_entity_poly.pdbx_seq_one_letter_code
_entity_poly.pdbx_strand_id
1 'polypeptide(L)'
;MTDAAPKLARMANQIAAFFRSYPEEEAVKGVHGHIKSFWSPRMRLDLAARLDDPDLPVDPLVRAAFAMDPELGTPRLPASTR
;
A
#
# COMPACT_ATOMS: atom_id res chain seq x y z
N MET A 1 -0.65 -15.18 15.98
CA MET A 1 -1.05 -15.21 14.56
C MET A 1 -0.38 -14.02 13.88
N THR A 2 0.93 -14.10 13.67
CA THR A 2 1.79 -12.92 13.50
C THR A 2 2.56 -13.00 12.18
N ASP A 3 1.82 -13.05 11.07
CA ASP A 3 2.41 -13.15 9.73
C ASP A 3 1.66 -12.29 8.69
N ALA A 4 1.12 -11.15 9.14
CA ALA A 4 0.30 -10.28 8.30
C ALA A 4 1.16 -9.43 7.35
N ALA A 5 2.24 -8.81 7.85
CA ALA A 5 3.02 -7.84 7.06
C ALA A 5 3.78 -8.49 5.88
N PRO A 6 4.52 -9.60 6.04
CA PRO A 6 5.19 -10.26 4.91
C PRO A 6 4.20 -10.75 3.85
N LYS A 7 3.04 -11.26 4.29
CA LYS A 7 1.96 -11.67 3.40
C LYS A 7 1.38 -10.48 2.62
N LEU A 8 1.11 -9.36 3.29
CA LEU A 8 0.61 -8.14 2.65
C LEU A 8 1.64 -7.58 1.68
N ALA A 9 2.92 -7.52 2.05
CA ALA A 9 4.00 -7.11 1.16
C ALA A 9 4.05 -7.98 -0.10
N ARG A 10 3.96 -9.31 0.05
CA ARG A 10 3.90 -10.23 -1.09
C ARG A 10 2.70 -9.93 -2.00
N MET A 11 1.51 -9.72 -1.43
CA MET A 11 0.31 -9.38 -2.21
C MET A 11 0.46 -8.03 -2.93
N ALA A 12 1.00 -7.01 -2.26
CA ALA A 12 1.26 -5.70 -2.85
C ALA A 12 2.26 -5.79 -4.01
N ASN A 13 3.31 -6.59 -3.86
CA ASN A 13 4.29 -6.83 -4.92
C ASN A 13 3.69 -7.55 -6.12
N GLN A 14 2.72 -8.45 -5.92
CA GLN A 14 1.99 -9.07 -7.02
C GLN A 14 1.14 -8.05 -7.80
N ILE A 15 0.54 -7.08 -7.11
CA ILE A 15 -0.16 -5.96 -7.75
C ILE A 15 0.84 -5.11 -8.53
N ALA A 16 1.98 -4.75 -7.92
CA ALA A 16 3.02 -3.98 -8.60
C ALA A 16 3.56 -4.69 -9.85
N ALA A 17 3.78 -6.00 -9.79
CA ALA A 17 4.24 -6.79 -10.92
C ALA A 17 3.28 -6.71 -12.13
N PHE A 18 1.97 -6.63 -11.90
CA PHE A 18 0.99 -6.41 -12.96
C PHE A 18 1.15 -5.03 -13.61
N PHE A 19 1.39 -3.99 -12.83
CA PHE A 19 1.52 -2.61 -13.32
C PHE A 19 2.92 -2.27 -13.89
N ARG A 20 3.91 -3.17 -13.78
CA ARG A 20 5.29 -2.92 -14.27
C ARG A 20 5.41 -2.69 -15.78
N SER A 21 4.43 -3.12 -16.58
CA SER A 21 4.43 -2.87 -18.02
C SER A 21 3.98 -1.46 -18.42
N TYR A 22 3.47 -0.68 -17.46
CA TYR A 22 2.97 0.67 -17.68
C TYR A 22 4.09 1.70 -17.43
N PRO A 23 3.98 2.92 -17.99
CA PRO A 23 4.83 4.04 -17.60
C PRO A 23 4.81 4.24 -16.08
N GLU A 24 5.94 4.64 -15.48
CA GLU A 24 6.11 4.66 -14.03
C GLU A 24 5.00 5.45 -13.30
N GLU A 25 4.65 6.64 -13.77
CA GLU A 25 3.59 7.44 -13.17
C GLU A 25 2.22 6.74 -13.20
N GLU A 26 1.91 6.05 -14.30
CA GLU A 26 0.67 5.28 -14.44
C GLU A 26 0.70 4.04 -13.56
N ALA A 27 1.85 3.37 -13.47
CA ALA A 27 2.04 2.20 -12.63
C ALA A 27 1.83 2.53 -11.15
N VAL A 28 2.42 3.62 -10.67
CA VAL A 28 2.25 4.10 -9.28
C VAL A 28 0.78 4.41 -8.99
N LYS A 29 0.09 5.15 -9.88
CA LYS A 29 -1.34 5.45 -9.75
C LYS A 29 -2.20 4.19 -9.79
N GLY A 30 -1.85 3.22 -10.63
CA GLY A 30 -2.54 1.94 -10.74
C GLY A 30 -2.44 1.11 -9.47
N VAL A 31 -1.24 0.99 -8.90
CA VAL A 31 -1.01 0.30 -7.62
C VAL A 31 -1.78 0.99 -6.49
N HIS A 32 -1.66 2.31 -6.39
CA HIS A 32 -2.42 3.12 -5.41
C HIS A 32 -3.92 2.87 -5.52
N GLY A 33 -4.49 3.01 -6.72
CA GLY A 33 -5.92 2.85 -6.96
C GLY A 33 -6.42 1.45 -6.63
N HIS A 34 -5.65 0.42 -6.96
CA HIS A 34 -5.98 -0.97 -6.64
C HIS A 34 -6.00 -1.21 -5.13
N ILE A 35 -4.94 -0.83 -4.42
CA ILE A 35 -4.85 -1.00 -2.96
C ILE A 35 -5.98 -0.20 -2.28
N LYS A 36 -6.22 1.05 -2.69
CA LYS A 36 -7.27 1.89 -2.11
C LYS A 36 -8.67 1.30 -2.28
N SER A 37 -8.95 0.70 -3.43
CA SER A 37 -10.28 0.19 -3.78
C SER A 37 -10.57 -1.19 -3.18
N PHE A 38 -9.57 -2.07 -3.13
CA PHE A 38 -9.81 -3.48 -2.79
C PHE A 38 -9.31 -3.88 -1.39
N TRP A 39 -8.41 -3.12 -0.78
CA TRP A 39 -7.91 -3.45 0.55
C TRP A 39 -8.73 -2.76 1.62
N SER A 40 -9.01 -3.51 2.69
CA SER A 40 -9.62 -2.92 3.89
C SER A 40 -8.68 -1.87 4.49
N PRO A 41 -9.23 -0.85 5.20
CA PRO A 41 -8.41 0.14 5.89
C PRO A 41 -7.34 -0.51 6.77
N ARG A 42 -7.69 -1.57 7.51
CA ARG A 42 -6.76 -2.29 8.39
C ARG A 42 -5.55 -2.86 7.66
N MET A 43 -5.74 -3.46 6.49
CA MET A 43 -4.64 -4.00 5.67
C MET A 43 -3.69 -2.91 5.21
N ARG A 44 -4.22 -1.75 4.82
CA ARG A 44 -3.40 -0.61 4.39
C ARG A 44 -2.59 -0.04 5.56
N LEU A 45 -3.20 0.08 6.74
CA LEU A 45 -2.49 0.46 7.98
C LEU A 45 -1.36 -0.52 8.32
N ASP A 46 -1.65 -1.83 8.24
CA ASP A 46 -0.67 -2.87 8.55
C ASP A 46 0.54 -2.84 7.62
N LEU A 47 0.32 -2.65 6.32
CA LEU A 47 1.41 -2.52 5.37
C LEU A 47 2.18 -1.21 5.59
N ALA A 48 1.48 -0.08 5.71
CA ALA A 48 2.08 1.24 5.90
C ALA A 48 3.00 1.28 7.13
N ALA A 49 2.57 0.70 8.26
CA ALA A 49 3.33 0.66 9.50
C ALA A 49 4.67 -0.10 9.41
N ARG A 50 4.90 -0.85 8.32
CA ARG A 50 6.10 -1.65 8.09
C ARG A 50 6.83 -1.28 6.80
N LEU A 51 6.40 -0.22 6.09
CA LEU A 51 7.09 0.21 4.87
C LEU A 51 8.52 0.69 5.18
N ASP A 52 8.76 1.33 6.32
CA ASP A 52 10.10 1.81 6.70
C ASP A 52 11.04 0.67 7.15
N ASP A 53 10.53 -0.56 7.22
CA ASP A 53 11.32 -1.74 7.56
C ASP A 53 12.23 -2.15 6.38
N PRO A 54 13.56 -2.08 6.51
CA PRO A 54 14.48 -2.43 5.43
C PRO A 54 14.46 -3.93 5.10
N ASP A 55 14.06 -4.77 6.05
CA ASP A 55 14.02 -6.23 5.89
C ASP A 55 12.71 -6.70 5.24
N LEU A 56 11.74 -5.80 5.04
CA LEU A 56 10.50 -6.10 4.33
C LEU A 56 10.67 -5.88 2.82
N PRO A 57 10.65 -6.94 1.99
CA PRO A 57 10.82 -6.81 0.55
C PRO A 57 9.55 -6.21 -0.07
N VAL A 58 9.54 -4.90 -0.27
CA VAL A 58 8.43 -4.15 -0.89
C VAL A 58 8.91 -3.48 -2.16
N ASP A 59 8.16 -3.70 -3.25
CA ASP A 59 8.43 -3.13 -4.55
C ASP A 59 8.43 -1.58 -4.52
N PRO A 60 9.35 -0.91 -5.24
CA PRO A 60 9.40 0.55 -5.30
C PRO A 60 8.07 1.20 -5.72
N LEU A 61 7.29 0.57 -6.61
CA LEU A 61 5.99 1.10 -7.02
C LEU A 61 4.98 1.13 -5.87
N VAL A 62 5.03 0.15 -4.97
CA VAL A 62 4.20 0.13 -3.76
C VAL A 62 4.63 1.25 -2.82
N ARG A 63 5.94 1.42 -2.61
CA ARG A 63 6.47 2.51 -1.76
C ARG A 63 6.06 3.89 -2.31
N ALA A 64 6.21 4.10 -3.61
CA ALA A 64 5.78 5.32 -4.29
C ALA A 64 4.26 5.55 -4.18
N ALA A 65 3.45 4.49 -4.27
CA ALA A 65 2.00 4.59 -4.12
C ALA A 65 1.57 5.06 -2.73
N PHE A 66 2.25 4.61 -1.67
CA PHE A 66 2.01 5.12 -0.31
C PHE A 66 2.61 6.51 -0.07
N ALA A 67 3.75 6.82 -0.70
CA ALA A 67 4.38 8.13 -0.58
C ALA A 67 3.56 9.24 -1.27
N MET A 68 2.85 8.94 -2.37
CA MET A 68 2.03 9.93 -3.08
C MET A 68 0.69 10.26 -2.38
N ASP A 69 0.18 9.37 -1.53
CA ASP A 69 -1.06 9.55 -0.76
C ASP A 69 -0.85 9.02 0.66
N PRO A 70 -0.37 9.86 1.59
CA PRO A 70 -0.20 9.47 2.99
C PRO A 70 -1.50 8.95 3.63
N GLU A 71 -2.66 9.41 3.17
CA GLU A 71 -3.97 8.99 3.68
C GLU A 71 -4.32 7.53 3.34
N LEU A 72 -3.57 6.91 2.43
CA LEU A 72 -3.73 5.49 2.12
C LEU A 72 -3.45 4.61 3.34
N GLY A 73 -2.46 5.02 4.15
CA GLY A 73 -1.91 4.28 5.29
C GLY A 73 -2.17 4.93 6.65
N THR A 74 -2.99 5.98 6.75
CA THR A 74 -3.33 6.62 8.03
C THR A 74 -4.71 6.18 8.55
N PRO A 75 -4.88 6.09 9.88
CA PRO A 75 -6.20 5.89 10.45
C PRO A 75 -7.03 7.15 10.22
N ARG A 76 -8.10 7.05 9.43
CA ARG A 76 -9.04 8.16 9.29
C ARG A 76 -9.81 8.28 10.61
N LEU A 77 -9.52 9.33 11.38
CA LEU A 77 -10.35 9.68 12.53
C LEU A 77 -11.76 9.98 12.02
N PRO A 78 -12.83 9.54 12.73
CA PRO A 78 -14.17 9.97 12.37
C PRO A 78 -14.20 11.49 12.51
N ALA A 79 -14.67 12.19 11.46
CA ALA A 79 -15.03 13.59 11.60
C ALA A 79 -16.06 13.63 12.74
N SER A 80 -15.70 14.25 13.87
CA SER A 80 -16.65 14.49 14.95
C SER A 80 -17.82 15.26 14.37
N THR A 81 -18.94 14.56 14.16
CA THR A 81 -20.23 15.20 13.93
C THR A 81 -20.51 16.03 15.16
N ARG A 82 -20.53 17.35 14.96
CA ARG A 82 -20.98 18.31 15.97
C ARG A 82 -22.50 18.33 16.01
#